data_AF-A0A357B4X3-F1
#
_entry.id   AF-A0A357B4X3-F1
#
_cell.length_a   1.000
_cell.length_b   1.000
_cell.length_c   1.000
_cell.angle_alpha   90.00
_cell.angle_beta   90.00
_cell.angle_gamma   90.00
#
_symmetry.space_group_name_H-M   'P 1'
#
loop_
_entity.id
_entity.type
_entity.pdbx_description
1 polymer ?
#
loop_
_entity_poly.entity_id
_entity_poly.type
_entity_poly.pdbx_seq_one_letter_code
_entity_poly.pdbx_strand_id
1 'polypeptide(L)'
;MHEGHHSCDHEHSGDSPEMRRALLEYLLGHNRSHARELQELGEKFEKAGSTETAAAVRESAACFGRGNAALERALAALKGD
;
A
#
# COMPACT_ATOMS: atom_id res chain seq x y z
N MET A 1 28.76 27.81 -33.36
CA MET A 1 27.59 27.36 -34.13
C MET A 1 27.22 25.99 -33.57
N HIS A 2 25.97 25.88 -33.12
CA HIS A 2 25.23 24.70 -32.63
C HIS A 2 25.52 23.39 -33.42
N GLU A 3 25.27 22.16 -32.99
CA GLU A 3 24.18 21.51 -32.23
C GLU A 3 24.73 20.15 -31.77
N GLY A 4 24.38 19.56 -30.62
CA GLY A 4 23.02 19.27 -30.19
C GLY A 4 22.66 17.84 -30.59
N HIS A 5 22.99 16.84 -29.76
CA HIS A 5 22.15 15.65 -29.55
C HIS A 5 22.64 14.81 -28.37
N HIS A 6 22.36 15.29 -27.16
CA HIS A 6 22.07 14.36 -26.07
C HIS A 6 20.67 13.82 -26.33
N SER A 7 20.57 12.74 -27.12
CA SER A 7 19.34 11.92 -27.11
C SER A 7 19.34 11.15 -25.80
N CYS A 8 18.93 11.83 -24.73
CA CYS A 8 18.48 11.19 -23.52
C CYS A 8 17.08 10.64 -23.83
N ASP A 9 17.05 9.55 -24.59
CA ASP A 9 15.87 8.71 -24.78
C ASP A 9 15.67 7.92 -23.48
N HIS A 10 15.25 8.63 -22.43
CA HIS A 10 14.76 8.02 -21.22
C HIS A 10 13.25 7.85 -21.41
N GLU A 11 12.86 6.93 -22.29
CA GLU A 11 11.49 6.45 -22.31
C GLU A 11 11.14 6.04 -20.87
N HIS A 12 10.23 6.78 -20.26
CA HIS A 12 9.58 6.38 -19.02
C HIS A 12 8.68 5.17 -19.30
N SER A 13 9.29 4.02 -19.55
CA SER A 13 8.68 2.70 -19.66
C SER A 13 8.39 2.14 -18.27
N GLY A 14 7.70 2.93 -17.45
CA GLY A 14 7.40 2.64 -16.04
C GLY A 14 5.93 2.36 -15.76
N ASP A 15 5.08 2.21 -16.78
CA ASP A 15 3.63 2.12 -16.59
C ASP A 15 2.98 1.03 -17.47
N SER A 16 3.54 -0.19 -17.42
CA SER A 16 2.91 -1.35 -18.05
C SER A 16 1.75 -1.87 -17.17
N PRO A 17 0.72 -2.52 -17.76
CA PRO A 17 -0.35 -3.16 -16.99
C PRO A 17 0.17 -4.14 -15.94
N GLU A 18 1.23 -4.89 -16.27
CA GLU A 18 1.88 -5.86 -15.39
C GLU A 18 2.59 -5.15 -14.23
N MET A 19 3.25 -4.01 -14.49
CA MET A 19 3.89 -3.22 -13.44
C MET A 19 2.85 -2.61 -12.49
N ARG A 20 1.73 -2.07 -13.01
CA ARG A 20 0.62 -1.58 -12.18
C ARG A 20 0.04 -2.67 -11.30
N ARG A 21 -0.14 -3.88 -11.85
CA ARG A 21 -0.60 -5.05 -11.09
C ARG A 21 0.40 -5.46 -10.01
N ALA A 22 1.68 -5.59 -10.35
CA ALA A 22 2.72 -5.96 -9.39
C ALA A 22 2.83 -4.93 -8.25
N LEU A 23 2.75 -3.64 -8.57
CA LEU A 23 2.73 -2.57 -7.58
C LEU A 23 1.49 -2.68 -6.67
N LEU A 24 0.32 -2.98 -7.22
CA LEU A 24 -0.91 -3.16 -6.46
C LEU A 24 -0.84 -4.37 -5.51
N GLU A 25 -0.26 -5.49 -5.97
CA GLU A 25 0.00 -6.68 -5.14
C GLU A 25 0.98 -6.36 -4.00
N TYR A 26 2.05 -5.61 -4.30
CA TYR A 26 3.01 -5.14 -3.30
C TYR A 26 2.35 -4.25 -2.24
N LEU A 27 1.58 -3.23 -2.65
CA LEU A 27 0.90 -2.31 -1.75
C LEU A 27 -0.13 -3.03 -0.86
N LEU A 28 -0.85 -4.01 -1.41
CA LEU A 28 -1.75 -4.86 -0.63
C LEU A 28 -0.98 -5.65 0.44
N GLY A 29 0.15 -6.27 0.08
CA GLY A 29 1.00 -6.96 1.05
C GLY A 29 1.52 -6.02 2.15
N HIS A 30 1.97 -4.82 1.77
CA HIS A 30 2.49 -3.82 2.69
C HIS A 30 1.42 -3.34 3.68
N ASN A 31 0.23 -3.03 3.20
CA ASN A 31 -0.89 -2.63 4.03
C ASN A 31 -1.32 -3.73 5.01
N ARG A 32 -1.20 -5.01 4.65
CA ARG A 32 -1.43 -6.12 5.60
C ARG A 32 -0.38 -6.15 6.71
N SER A 33 0.89 -5.88 6.39
CA SER A 33 1.95 -5.75 7.41
C SER A 33 1.63 -4.62 8.37
N HIS A 34 1.32 -3.43 7.85
CA HIS A 34 0.92 -2.29 8.67
C HIS A 34 -0.30 -2.58 9.54
N ALA A 35 -1.36 -3.20 8.99
CA ALA A 35 -2.52 -3.58 9.79
C ALA A 35 -2.13 -4.48 10.97
N ARG A 36 -1.27 -5.47 10.75
CA ARG A 36 -0.78 -6.36 11.80
C ARG A 36 0.05 -5.63 12.85
N GLU A 37 1.04 -4.84 12.41
CA GLU A 37 1.92 -4.08 13.30
C GLU A 37 1.12 -3.09 14.17
N LEU A 38 0.11 -2.45 13.60
CA LEU A 38 -0.79 -1.56 14.33
C LEU A 38 -1.66 -2.31 15.33
N GLN A 39 -2.18 -3.50 15.00
CA GLN A 39 -2.89 -4.32 16.00
C GLN A 39 -1.98 -4.67 17.19
N GLU A 40 -0.75 -5.14 16.92
CA GLU A 40 0.25 -5.46 17.94
C GLU A 40 0.61 -4.23 18.78
N LEU A 41 0.72 -3.05 18.17
CA LEU A 41 0.97 -1.79 18.87
C LEU A 41 -0.23 -1.35 19.73
N GLY A 42 -1.45 -1.51 19.24
CA GLY A 42 -2.67 -1.24 19.99
C GLY A 42 -2.75 -2.10 21.26
N GLU A 43 -2.37 -3.38 21.18
CA GLU A 43 -2.26 -4.23 22.37
C GLU A 43 -1.22 -3.74 23.39
N LYS A 44 -0.09 -3.19 22.94
CA LYS A 44 0.93 -2.63 23.84
C LYS A 44 0.40 -1.40 24.59
N PHE A 45 -0.32 -0.51 23.90
CA PHE A 45 -0.96 0.64 24.54
C PHE A 45 -2.05 0.22 25.53
N GLU A 46 -2.86 -0.78 25.18
CA GLU A 46 -3.89 -1.33 26.07
C GLU A 46 -3.28 -1.88 27.36
N LYS A 47 -2.21 -2.69 27.24
CA LYS A 47 -1.47 -3.24 28.40
C LYS A 47 -0.81 -2.17 29.26
N ALA A 48 -0.46 -1.01 28.68
CA ALA A 48 0.08 0.13 29.39
C ALA A 48 -0.99 1.02 30.06
N GLY A 49 -2.29 0.69 29.91
CA GLY A 49 -3.41 1.47 30.44
C GLY A 49 -3.84 2.66 29.57
N SER A 50 -3.24 2.84 28.39
CA SER A 50 -3.56 3.91 27.45
C SER A 50 -4.69 3.48 26.49
N THR A 51 -5.89 3.26 27.04
CA THR A 51 -7.04 2.69 26.31
C THR A 51 -7.50 3.56 25.12
N GLU A 52 -7.49 4.88 25.26
CA GLU A 52 -7.86 5.80 24.18
C GLU A 52 -6.87 5.71 22.99
N THR A 53 -5.56 5.70 23.28
CA THR A 53 -4.52 5.51 22.27
C THR A 53 -4.61 4.13 21.61
N ALA A 54 -4.85 3.08 22.41
CA ALA A 54 -5.05 1.73 21.90
C ALA A 54 -6.24 1.66 20.93
N ALA A 55 -7.36 2.31 21.27
CA ALA A 55 -8.54 2.39 20.42
C ALA A 55 -8.24 3.09 19.09
N ALA A 56 -7.59 4.26 19.12
CA ALA A 56 -7.23 5.00 17.90
C ALA A 56 -6.27 4.20 16.99
N VAL A 57 -5.30 3.50 17.58
CA VAL A 57 -4.37 2.65 16.81
C VAL A 57 -5.09 1.45 16.18
N ARG A 58 -6.01 0.80 16.91
CA ARG A 58 -6.82 -0.30 16.37
C ARG A 58 -7.78 0.16 15.28
N GLU A 59 -8.32 1.38 15.39
CA GLU A 59 -9.11 1.99 14.32
C GLU A 59 -8.28 2.18 13.05
N SER A 60 -7.04 2.68 13.17
CA SER A 60 -6.12 2.78 12.04
C SER A 60 -5.85 1.43 11.37
N ALA A 61 -5.63 0.37 12.17
CA ALA A 61 -5.51 -0.99 11.64
C ALA A 61 -6.76 -1.46 10.88
N ALA A 62 -7.96 -1.10 11.36
CA ALA A 62 -9.21 -1.40 10.68
C ALA A 62 -9.36 -0.62 9.35
N CYS A 63 -8.87 0.62 9.28
CA CYS A 63 -8.80 1.39 8.03
C CYS A 63 -7.96 0.65 6.97
N PHE A 64 -6.80 0.11 7.34
CA PHE A 64 -6.01 -0.74 6.43
C PHE A 64 -6.79 -1.99 6.00
N GLY A 65 -7.53 -2.64 6.89
CA GLY A 65 -8.41 -3.76 6.53
C GLY A 65 -9.44 -3.40 5.45
N ARG A 66 -10.11 -2.25 5.58
CA ARG A 66 -11.07 -1.75 4.57
C ARG A 66 -10.37 -1.42 3.25
N GLY A 67 -9.21 -0.78 3.32
CA GLY A 67 -8.37 -0.50 2.14
C GLY A 67 -7.96 -1.78 1.42
N ASN A 68 -7.50 -2.78 2.16
CA ASN A 68 -7.10 -4.09 1.62
C ASN A 68 -8.22 -4.77 0.87
N ALA A 69 -9.45 -4.77 1.39
CA ALA A 69 -10.60 -5.31 0.70
C ALA A 69 -10.89 -4.57 -0.62
N ALA A 70 -10.63 -3.26 -0.69
CA ALA A 70 -10.75 -2.51 -1.95
C ALA A 70 -9.65 -2.87 -2.96
N LEU A 71 -8.40 -3.03 -2.50
CA LEU A 71 -7.29 -3.44 -3.36
C LEU A 71 -7.45 -4.88 -3.88
N GLU A 72 -7.97 -5.80 -3.07
CA GLU A 72 -8.32 -7.17 -3.50
C GLU A 72 -9.34 -7.16 -4.65
N ARG A 73 -10.39 -6.32 -4.56
CA ARG A 73 -11.37 -6.16 -5.64
C ARG A 73 -10.73 -5.58 -6.90
N ALA A 74 -9.84 -4.60 -6.75
CA ALA A 74 -9.10 -4.04 -7.89
C ALA A 74 -8.20 -5.09 -8.55
N LEU A 75 -7.51 -5.93 -7.78
CA LEU A 75 -6.71 -7.04 -8.31
C LEU A 75 -7.56 -8.12 -8.98
N ALA A 76 -8.75 -8.39 -8.48
CA ALA A 76 -9.67 -9.33 -9.10
C ALA A 76 -10.18 -8.80 -10.46
N ALA A 77 -10.49 -7.52 -10.55
CA ALA A 77 -10.87 -6.87 -11.82
C ALA A 77 -9.75 -6.99 -12.87
N LEU A 78 -8.48 -6.77 -12.50
CA LEU A 78 -7.32 -6.91 -13.39
C LEU A 78 -7.03 -8.36 -13.85
N LYS A 79 -7.66 -9.38 -13.26
CA LYS A 79 -7.54 -10.79 -13.66
C LYS A 79 -8.69 -11.26 -14.55
N GLY A 80 -9.79 -10.50 -14.58
CA GLY A 80 -11.01 -10.82 -15.33
C GLY A 80 -11.06 -10.22 -16.73
N ASP A 81 -10.06 -9.42 -17.11
CA ASP A 81 -9.82 -8.87 -18.46
C ASP A 81 -8.87 -9.75 -19.27
#